data_AF-A0A349YHR8-F1
#
_entry.id   AF-A0A349YHR8-F1
#
_cell.length_a   1.000
_cell.length_b   1.000
_cell.length_c   1.000
_cell.angle_alpha   90.00
_cell.angle_beta   90.00
_cell.angle_gamma   90.00
#
_symmetry.space_group_name_H-M   'P 1'
#
loop_
_entity.id
_entity.type
_entity.pdbx_description
1 polymer ?
#
loop_
_entity_poly.entity_id
_entity_poly.type
_entity_poly.pdbx_seq_one_letter_code
_entity_poly.pdbx_strand_id
1 'polypeptide(L)'
;MTNTGISEEVALYKMIMLPNENDFEDTLIEEFGWVKDEFCVWIRHSMLDDFIQYFIREFGYCGLDDGGVDVKLQYEYVVINLCKLLGDVDIELVFPKEKYRH
;
A
#
# COMPACT_ATOMS: atom_id res chain seq x y z
N MET A 1 -11.15 -3.97 -10.16
CA MET A 1 -11.20 -5.43 -9.88
C MET A 1 -9.78 -5.95 -9.94
N THR A 2 -9.30 -6.65 -8.91
CA THR A 2 -7.92 -7.15 -8.88
C THR A 2 -7.69 -8.31 -9.82
N ASN A 3 -6.42 -8.64 -10.07
CA ASN A 3 -6.03 -9.84 -10.83
C ASN A 3 -6.52 -11.15 -10.19
N THR A 4 -6.82 -11.11 -8.88
CA THR A 4 -7.31 -12.22 -8.07
C THR A 4 -8.84 -12.30 -7.99
N GLY A 5 -9.57 -11.37 -8.62
CA GLY A 5 -11.03 -11.38 -8.70
C GLY A 5 -11.75 -10.87 -7.43
N ILE A 6 -11.03 -10.24 -6.51
CA ILE A 6 -11.59 -9.56 -5.33
C ILE A 6 -11.69 -8.05 -5.57
N SER A 7 -12.39 -7.33 -4.69
CA SER A 7 -12.42 -5.87 -4.77
C SER A 7 -11.05 -5.29 -4.39
N GLU A 8 -10.71 -4.14 -4.98
CA GLU A 8 -9.41 -3.49 -4.74
C GLU A 8 -9.28 -3.02 -3.29
N GLU A 9 -10.39 -2.67 -2.65
CA GLU A 9 -10.48 -2.32 -1.24
C GLU A 9 -10.11 -3.50 -0.33
N VAL A 10 -10.58 -4.70 -0.66
CA VAL A 10 -10.23 -5.93 0.08
C VAL A 10 -8.77 -6.28 -0.12
N ALA A 11 -8.25 -6.16 -1.34
CA ALA A 11 -6.83 -6.40 -1.62
C ALA A 11 -5.94 -5.38 -0.90
N LEU A 12 -6.35 -4.12 -0.85
CA LEU A 12 -5.65 -3.07 -0.11
C LEU A 12 -5.62 -3.39 1.39
N TYR A 13 -6.76 -3.78 1.97
CA TYR A 13 -6.79 -4.22 3.36
C TYR A 13 -5.82 -5.37 3.63
N LYS A 14 -5.82 -6.39 2.77
CA LYS A 14 -4.92 -7.55 2.90
C LYS A 14 -3.45 -7.14 2.78
N MET A 15 -3.08 -6.31 1.81
CA MET A 15 -1.70 -5.85 1.65
C MET A 15 -1.16 -5.18 2.90
N ILE A 16 -1.97 -4.37 3.58
CA ILE A 16 -1.56 -3.58 4.76
C ILE A 16 -1.63 -4.41 6.04
N MET A 17 -2.71 -5.16 6.23
CA MET A 17 -3.00 -5.81 7.51
C MET A 17 -2.61 -7.29 7.55
N LEU A 18 -2.60 -7.97 6.39
CA LEU A 18 -2.52 -9.42 6.26
C LEU A 18 -1.76 -9.82 4.96
N PRO A 19 -0.52 -9.35 4.76
CA PRO A 19 0.21 -9.63 3.53
C PRO A 19 0.50 -11.12 3.34
N ASN A 20 0.51 -11.89 4.43
CA ASN A 20 0.54 -13.34 4.42
C ASN A 20 -0.57 -13.89 5.32
N GLU A 21 -1.57 -14.53 4.73
CA GLU A 21 -2.71 -15.08 5.48
C GLU A 21 -2.34 -16.21 6.45
N ASN A 22 -1.15 -16.79 6.29
CA ASN A 22 -0.65 -17.88 7.13
C ASN A 22 0.36 -17.41 8.19
N ASP A 23 0.83 -16.16 8.11
CA ASP A 23 1.80 -15.58 9.03
C ASP A 23 1.45 -14.12 9.34
N PHE A 24 0.84 -13.91 10.51
CA PHE A 24 0.43 -12.59 10.97
C PHE A 24 1.60 -11.72 11.47
N GLU A 25 2.80 -12.28 11.61
CA GLU A 25 4.02 -11.53 11.93
C GLU A 25 4.73 -11.03 10.66
N ASP A 26 4.36 -11.57 9.49
CA ASP A 26 4.85 -11.10 8.20
C ASP A 26 4.27 -9.72 7.90
N THR A 27 5.14 -8.72 7.77
CA THR A 27 4.76 -7.32 7.59
C THR A 27 5.52 -6.71 6.40
N LEU A 28 4.78 -6.31 5.37
CA LEU A 28 5.33 -5.54 4.25
C LEU A 28 5.46 -4.04 4.59
N ILE A 29 4.58 -3.57 5.47
CA ILE A 29 4.42 -2.17 5.84
C ILE A 29 4.66 -2.05 7.34
N GLU A 30 5.64 -1.22 7.70
CA GLU A 30 5.99 -0.98 9.09
C GLU A 30 4.97 -0.05 9.77
N GLU A 31 4.55 0.99 9.03
CA GLU A 31 3.66 2.02 9.51
C GLU A 31 2.80 2.55 8.35
N PHE A 32 1.58 2.98 8.67
CA PHE A 32 0.66 3.58 7.70
C PHE A 32 -0.29 4.56 8.35
N GLY A 33 -0.80 5.50 7.55
CA GLY A 33 -1.84 6.42 8.02
C GLY A 33 -2.02 7.64 7.12
N TRP A 34 -3.04 8.42 7.46
CA TRP A 34 -3.35 9.68 6.80
C TRP A 34 -2.45 10.80 7.30
N VAL A 35 -1.63 11.34 6.39
CA VAL A 35 -0.90 12.59 6.57
C VAL A 35 -1.62 13.67 5.78
N LYS A 36 -2.44 14.46 6.47
CA LYS A 36 -3.42 15.38 5.84
C LYS A 36 -4.43 14.60 4.99
N ASP A 37 -4.35 14.73 3.66
CA ASP A 37 -5.24 14.05 2.69
C ASP A 37 -4.50 12.97 1.88
N GLU A 38 -3.28 12.61 2.29
CA GLU A 38 -2.49 11.56 1.66
C GLU A 38 -2.43 10.33 2.57
N PHE A 39 -2.84 9.17 2.05
CA PHE A 39 -2.66 7.92 2.78
C PHE A 39 -1.26 7.37 2.48
N CYS A 40 -0.38 7.48 3.48
CA CYS A 40 1.02 7.11 3.36
C CYS A 40 1.27 5.73 3.98
N VAL A 41 2.18 4.98 3.37
CA VAL A 41 2.76 3.75 3.93
C VAL A 41 4.27 3.88 4.02
N TRP A 42 4.85 3.39 5.11
CA TRP A 42 6.28 3.34 5.38
C TRP A 42 6.76 1.91 5.25
N ILE A 43 7.63 1.69 4.27
CA ILE A 43 8.17 0.39 3.94
C ILE A 43 9.65 0.41 4.25
N ARG A 44 10.15 -0.56 5.02
CA ARG A 44 11.60 -0.70 5.25
C ARG A 44 12.28 -0.93 3.91
N HIS A 45 13.49 -0.40 3.72
CA HIS A 45 14.22 -0.60 2.46
C HIS A 45 14.36 -2.09 2.09
N SER A 46 14.52 -2.97 3.07
CA SER A 46 14.62 -4.43 2.86
C SER A 46 13.34 -5.10 2.36
N MET A 47 12.17 -4.48 2.53
CA MET A 47 10.86 -5.03 2.16
C MET A 47 10.31 -4.41 0.87
N LEU A 48 11.02 -3.45 0.26
CA LEU A 48 10.50 -2.70 -0.88
C LEU A 48 10.22 -3.59 -2.10
N ASP A 49 11.13 -4.51 -2.41
CA ASP A 49 10.95 -5.44 -3.53
C ASP A 49 9.74 -6.35 -3.31
N ASP A 50 9.57 -6.89 -2.10
CA ASP A 50 8.43 -7.75 -1.75
C ASP A 50 7.10 -6.98 -1.80
N PHE A 51 7.11 -5.72 -1.35
CA PHE A 51 5.97 -4.81 -1.49
C PHE A 51 5.60 -4.61 -2.96
N ILE A 52 6.58 -4.33 -3.84
CA ILE A 52 6.34 -4.13 -5.28
C ILE A 52 5.80 -5.40 -5.92
N GLN A 53 6.35 -6.57 -5.59
CA GLN A 53 5.88 -7.85 -6.12
C GLN A 53 4.46 -8.16 -5.67
N TYR A 54 4.14 -7.92 -4.40
CA TYR A 54 2.77 -8.04 -3.89
C TYR A 54 1.83 -7.10 -4.66
N PHE A 55 2.22 -5.83 -4.78
CA PHE A 55 1.43 -4.81 -5.45
C PHE A 55 1.11 -5.21 -6.90
N ILE A 56 2.13 -5.60 -7.67
CA ILE A 56 1.96 -6.02 -9.07
C ILE A 56 1.06 -7.25 -9.17
N ARG A 57 1.22 -8.21 -8.25
CA ARG A 57 0.40 -9.43 -8.25
C ARG A 57 -1.08 -9.09 -8.08
N GLU A 58 -1.44 -8.22 -7.15
CA GLU A 58 -2.84 -7.91 -6.84
C GLU A 58 -3.44 -6.82 -7.75
N PHE A 59 -2.72 -5.72 -7.97
CA PHE A 59 -3.22 -4.52 -8.64
C PHE A 59 -2.72 -4.36 -10.08
N GLY A 60 -1.77 -5.19 -10.51
CA GLY A 60 -1.14 -5.08 -11.83
C GLY A 60 -0.08 -3.97 -11.90
N TYR A 61 0.37 -3.68 -13.12
CA TYR A 61 1.46 -2.73 -13.38
C TYR A 61 1.00 -1.26 -13.46
N CYS A 62 -0.31 -1.02 -13.42
CA CYS A 62 -0.99 0.21 -13.86
C CYS A 62 -0.52 1.48 -13.14
N GLY A 63 0.01 1.38 -11.91
CA GLY A 63 0.52 2.53 -11.13
C GLY A 63 2.03 2.73 -11.20
N LEU A 64 2.78 1.82 -11.84
CA LEU A 64 4.25 1.83 -11.89
C LEU A 64 4.80 1.99 -13.30
N ASP A 65 4.02 1.61 -14.33
CA ASP A 65 4.45 1.63 -15.73
C ASP A 65 4.41 3.03 -16.40
N ASP A 66 3.77 4.03 -15.78
CA ASP A 66 3.63 5.40 -16.29
C ASP A 66 4.87 6.29 -16.07
N GLY A 67 6.06 5.68 -15.95
CA GLY A 67 7.31 6.37 -15.63
C GLY A 67 7.67 6.36 -14.14
N GLY A 68 6.98 5.54 -13.34
CA GLY A 68 7.20 5.36 -11.91
C GLY A 68 6.29 6.22 -11.03
N VAL A 69 6.58 6.19 -9.73
CA VAL A 69 5.84 6.93 -8.70
C VAL A 69 6.82 7.75 -7.85
N ASP A 70 6.41 8.96 -7.47
CA ASP A 70 7.17 9.79 -6.54
C ASP A 70 7.13 9.20 -5.13
N VAL A 71 8.30 8.94 -4.56
CA VAL A 71 8.45 8.42 -3.20
C VAL A 71 9.33 9.34 -2.35
N LYS A 72 9.11 9.35 -1.03
CA LYS A 72 10.01 10.03 -0.09
C LYS A 72 10.96 9.01 0.49
N LEU A 73 12.25 9.12 0.14
CA LEU A 73 13.30 8.33 0.77
C LEU A 73 13.65 8.92 2.15
N GLN A 74 13.61 8.07 3.17
CA GLN A 74 13.99 8.39 4.55
C GLN A 74 15.11 7.45 5.02
N TYR A 75 15.64 7.68 6.22
CA TYR A 75 16.80 6.96 6.75
C TYR A 75 16.66 5.43 6.69
N GLU A 76 15.52 4.89 7.14
CA GLU A 76 15.24 3.44 7.14
C GLU A 76 14.08 3.03 6.23
N TYR A 77 13.36 4.02 5.68
CA TYR A 77 12.08 3.79 5.03
C TYR A 77 11.99 4.44 3.65
N VAL A 78 11.14 3.86 2.81
CA VAL A 78 10.54 4.52 1.66
C VAL A 78 9.09 4.81 2.02
N VAL A 79 8.67 6.06 1.86
CA VAL A 79 7.27 6.47 2.08
C VAL A 79 6.57 6.63 0.75
N ILE A 80 5.46 5.92 0.59
CA ILE A 80 4.66 5.89 -0.63
C ILE A 80 3.26 6.43 -0.32
N ASN A 81 2.76 7.35 -1.14
CA ASN A 81 1.38 7.81 -1.09
C ASN A 81 0.50 6.86 -1.92
N LEU A 82 -0.29 6.03 -1.26
CA LEU A 82 -1.15 5.06 -1.94
C LEU A 82 -2.30 5.73 -2.70
N CYS A 83 -2.73 6.94 -2.34
CA CYS A 83 -3.74 7.66 -3.13
C CYS A 83 -3.25 7.99 -4.55
N LYS A 84 -1.93 8.12 -4.74
CA LYS A 84 -1.32 8.32 -6.07
C LYS A 84 -1.15 7.01 -6.83
N LEU A 85 -0.90 5.92 -6.11
CA LEU A 85 -0.64 4.61 -6.69
C LEU A 85 -1.94 3.85 -7.04
N LEU A 86 -3.01 4.10 -6.29
CA LEU A 86 -4.31 3.45 -6.37
C LEU A 86 -5.41 4.48 -6.64
N GLY A 87 -5.30 5.24 -7.72
CA GLY A 87 -6.14 6.42 -7.99
C GLY A 87 -7.65 6.19 -7.99
N ASP A 88 -8.10 4.97 -8.30
CA ASP A 88 -9.53 4.60 -8.36
C ASP A 88 -10.05 3.89 -7.11
N VAL A 89 -9.17 3.57 -6.14
CA VAL A 89 -9.55 2.82 -4.93
C VAL A 89 -10.03 3.78 -3.84
N ASP A 90 -11.18 3.49 -3.24
CA ASP A 90 -11.68 4.25 -2.09
C ASP A 90 -10.94 3.84 -0.81
N ILE A 91 -9.75 4.43 -0.62
CA ILE A 91 -8.89 4.15 0.54
C ILE A 91 -9.56 4.57 1.85
N GLU A 92 -10.35 5.64 1.86
CA GLU A 92 -11.02 6.15 3.07
C GLU A 92 -12.14 5.21 3.54
N LEU A 93 -12.78 4.49 2.61
CA LEU A 93 -13.72 3.41 2.93
C LEU A 93 -13.05 2.28 3.72
N VAL A 94 -11.80 1.92 3.39
CA VAL A 94 -11.04 0.85 4.05
C VAL A 94 -10.39 1.33 5.35
N PHE A 95 -9.76 2.50 5.29
CA PHE A 95 -9.04 3.12 6.39
C PHE A 95 -9.60 4.52 6.66
N PRO A 96 -10.65 4.65 7.48
CA PRO A 96 -11.26 5.95 7.75
C PRO A 96 -10.29 6.94 8.41
N LYS A 97 -10.27 8.19 7.91
CA LYS A 97 -9.41 9.28 8.43
C LYS A 97 -9.55 9.50 9.94
N GLU A 98 -10.75 9.32 10.48
CA GLU A 98 -11.02 9.49 11.91
C GLU A 98 -10.24 8.51 12.79
N LYS A 99 -9.88 7.34 12.26
CA LYS A 99 -9.21 6.27 13.00
C LYS A 99 -7.72 6.16 12.67
N TYR A 100 -7.35 6.45 11.44
CA TYR A 100 -6.02 6.18 10.90
C TYR A 100 -5.23 7.46 10.61
N ARG A 101 -5.50 8.54 11.34
CA ARG A 101 -4.72 9.78 11.21
C ARG A 101 -3.37 9.64 11.91
N HIS A 102 -2.30 10.00 11.22
CA HIS A 102 -0.95 10.10 11.77
C HIS A 102 -0.70 11.52 12.31
#